data_AF-A0A6A3A6M6-F1
#
_entry.id   AF-A0A6A3A6M6-F1
#
_cell.length_a   1.000
_cell.length_b   1.000
_cell.length_c   1.000
_cell.angle_alpha   90.00
_cell.angle_beta   90.00
_cell.angle_gamma   90.00
#
_symmetry.space_group_name_H-M   'P 1'
#
loop_
_entity.id
_entity.type
_entity.pdbx_description
1 polymer ?
#
loop_
_entity_poly.entity_id
_entity_poly.type
_entity_poly.pdbx_seq_one_letter_code
_entity_poly.pdbx_strand_id
1 'polypeptide(L)'
;MAVASTVPSRLDSLASDKDAKALQFIEEMTRNVDSVQQRVLREILSRNAETEYLKRFGLNGATDRETFKSRIPVAGYENIQPDVQRVANGDNSGTSGGERKLLPTIHEETDRRQLLYSLLMPVINLYVPGLDKGKGLYFLFVKASTKTPGGILARPTLTSYYNSDQFKTHRYDPFNVYTSPNEAILCTDSFQSMYAQMLCGLVTRDEVLRVGAVFASGLLRAIHFLKPTGKSWLVTSRTEH
;
A
#
# COMPACT_ATOMS: atom_id res chain seq x y z
N MET A 1 18.40 15.71 40.98
CA MET A 1 16.96 15.91 40.73
C MET A 1 16.70 15.58 39.27
N ALA A 2 16.06 14.45 38.99
CA ALA A 2 15.77 14.01 37.65
C ALA A 2 14.52 14.74 37.13
N VAL A 3 14.63 15.39 35.98
CA VAL A 3 13.50 16.01 35.29
C VAL A 3 12.62 14.86 34.80
N ALA A 4 11.46 14.70 35.44
CA ALA A 4 10.48 13.71 35.05
C ALA A 4 10.00 14.01 33.62
N SER A 5 10.23 13.04 32.73
CA SER A 5 9.67 13.02 31.38
C SER A 5 8.14 12.92 31.50
N THR A 6 7.46 14.05 31.36
CA THR A 6 5.99 14.11 31.24
C THR A 6 5.57 13.70 29.84
N VAL A 7 5.66 12.41 29.54
CA VAL A 7 4.78 11.81 28.53
C VAL A 7 3.47 11.49 29.26
N PRO A 8 2.33 12.12 28.91
CA PRO A 8 1.08 11.80 29.56
C PRO A 8 0.74 10.32 29.34
N SER A 9 0.31 9.63 30.40
CA SER A 9 -0.19 8.25 30.41
C SER A 9 -1.55 8.13 29.68
N ARG A 10 -1.60 8.56 28.42
CA ARG A 10 -2.78 8.57 27.55
C ARG A 10 -3.06 7.25 26.84
N LEU A 11 -2.25 6.21 27.08
CA LEU A 11 -2.48 4.90 26.46
C LEU A 11 -3.77 4.21 26.97
N ASP A 12 -4.24 4.54 28.17
CA ASP A 12 -5.21 3.69 28.86
C ASP A 12 -6.69 4.03 28.61
N SER A 13 -7.03 5.14 27.93
CA SER A 13 -8.44 5.58 27.87
C SER A 13 -9.09 5.67 26.50
N LEU A 14 -8.39 5.39 25.38
CA LEU A 14 -8.99 5.56 24.03
C LEU A 14 -8.54 4.56 22.95
N ALA A 15 -7.60 3.66 23.22
CA ALA A 15 -7.18 2.67 22.24
C ALA A 15 -8.06 1.41 22.39
N SER A 16 -8.74 1.00 21.31
CA SER A 16 -9.29 -0.35 21.25
C SER A 16 -8.16 -1.38 21.41
N ASP A 17 -8.45 -2.61 21.86
CA ASP A 17 -7.45 -3.69 21.95
C ASP A 17 -6.64 -3.88 20.65
N LYS A 18 -7.26 -3.58 19.50
CA LYS A 18 -6.62 -3.60 18.18
C LYS A 18 -5.57 -2.48 18.04
N ASP A 19 -5.91 -1.26 18.44
CA ASP A 19 -5.00 -0.11 18.38
C ASP A 19 -3.82 -0.30 19.32
N ALA A 20 -4.06 -0.77 20.55
CA ALA A 20 -3.01 -1.06 21.52
C ALA A 20 -2.01 -2.09 20.99
N LYS A 21 -2.49 -3.19 20.37
CA LYS A 21 -1.64 -4.20 19.74
C LYS A 21 -0.82 -3.64 18.58
N ALA A 22 -1.40 -2.80 17.75
CA ALA A 22 -0.70 -2.16 16.63
C ALA A 22 0.42 -1.23 17.11
N LEU A 23 0.15 -0.43 18.15
CA LEU A 23 1.14 0.47 18.75
C LEU A 23 2.25 -0.31 19.48
N GLN A 24 1.90 -1.37 20.20
CA GLN A 24 2.88 -2.26 20.83
C GLN A 24 3.77 -2.94 19.78
N PHE A 25 3.20 -3.37 18.66
CA PHE A 25 3.97 -3.92 17.55
C PHE A 25 4.99 -2.91 17.01
N ILE A 26 4.60 -1.65 16.80
CA ILE A 26 5.52 -0.58 16.40
C ILE A 26 6.66 -0.46 17.41
N GLU A 27 6.33 -0.37 18.70
CA GLU A 27 7.33 -0.22 19.77
C GLU A 27 8.29 -1.41 19.83
N GLU A 28 7.79 -2.63 19.71
CA GLU A 28 8.61 -3.84 19.70
C GLU A 28 9.56 -3.85 18.50
N MET A 29 9.07 -3.53 17.30
CA MET A 29 9.88 -3.53 16.08
C MET A 29 10.95 -2.43 16.10
N THR A 30 10.64 -1.25 16.64
CA THR A 30 11.57 -0.10 16.69
C THR A 30 12.56 -0.17 17.85
N ARG A 31 12.25 -0.87 18.94
CA ARG A 31 13.23 -1.15 20.01
C ARG A 31 14.25 -2.22 19.63
N ASN A 32 13.87 -3.15 18.75
CA ASN A 32 14.64 -4.35 18.45
C ASN A 32 15.16 -4.38 16.98
N VAL A 33 15.48 -3.22 16.40
CA VAL A 33 15.75 -3.10 14.95
C VAL A 33 16.83 -4.06 14.45
N ASP A 34 17.98 -4.16 15.12
CA ASP A 34 19.10 -5.01 14.65
C ASP A 34 18.72 -6.51 14.67
N SER A 35 18.08 -6.98 15.75
CA SER A 35 17.66 -8.38 15.86
C SER A 35 16.53 -8.72 14.89
N VAL A 36 15.57 -7.80 14.69
CA VAL A 36 14.51 -7.93 13.69
C VAL A 36 15.11 -7.99 12.28
N GLN A 37 16.02 -7.09 11.92
CA GLN A 37 16.68 -7.09 10.60
C GLN A 37 17.50 -8.38 10.38
N GLN A 38 18.22 -8.85 11.40
CA GLN A 38 18.98 -10.10 11.31
C GLN A 38 18.05 -11.31 11.09
N ARG A 39 16.92 -11.35 11.81
CA ARG A 39 15.91 -12.41 11.62
C ARG A 39 15.29 -12.36 10.23
N VAL A 40 14.87 -11.19 9.76
CA VAL A 40 14.28 -11.01 8.41
C VAL A 40 15.27 -11.44 7.33
N LEU A 41 16.54 -11.04 7.43
CA LEU A 41 17.57 -11.49 6.49
C LEU A 41 17.71 -13.01 6.50
N ARG A 42 17.80 -13.62 7.69
CA ARG A 42 17.89 -15.08 7.83
C ARG A 42 16.70 -15.78 7.19
N GLU A 43 15.47 -15.32 7.43
CA GLU A 43 14.26 -15.90 6.84
C GLU A 43 14.26 -15.82 5.31
N ILE A 44 14.66 -14.66 4.75
CA ILE A 44 14.78 -14.47 3.30
C ILE A 44 15.83 -15.43 2.72
N LEU A 45 17.01 -15.51 3.32
CA LEU A 45 18.11 -16.34 2.82
C LEU A 45 17.80 -17.84 2.96
N SER A 46 17.24 -18.27 4.09
CA SER A 46 16.82 -19.66 4.30
C SER A 46 15.79 -20.10 3.25
N ARG A 47 14.79 -19.26 2.98
CA ARG A 47 13.73 -19.60 2.01
C ARG A 47 14.24 -19.63 0.58
N ASN A 48 15.19 -18.76 0.25
CA ASN A 48 15.70 -18.61 -1.11
C ASN A 48 17.03 -19.33 -1.35
N ALA A 49 17.52 -20.14 -0.39
CA ALA A 49 18.84 -20.76 -0.41
C ALA A 49 19.12 -21.52 -1.72
N GLU A 50 18.09 -22.16 -2.27
CA GLU A 50 18.20 -22.99 -3.47
C GLU A 50 17.94 -22.25 -4.79
N THR A 51 17.66 -20.95 -4.75
CA THR A 51 17.39 -20.14 -5.95
C THR A 51 18.64 -19.95 -6.80
N GLU A 52 18.45 -19.84 -8.12
CA GLU A 52 19.54 -19.63 -9.07
C GLU A 52 20.37 -18.39 -8.72
N TYR A 53 19.72 -17.31 -8.29
CA TYR A 53 20.39 -16.06 -7.97
C TYR A 53 21.37 -16.20 -6.79
N LEU A 54 20.96 -16.83 -5.67
CA LEU A 54 21.85 -17.01 -4.52
C LEU A 54 22.95 -18.04 -4.79
N LYS A 55 22.66 -19.08 -5.59
CA LYS A 55 23.67 -20.05 -6.06
C LYS A 55 24.73 -19.39 -6.95
N ARG A 56 24.33 -18.48 -7.85
CA ARG A 56 25.22 -17.73 -8.74
C ARG A 56 26.31 -16.96 -7.97
N PHE A 57 26.00 -16.47 -6.78
CA PHE A 57 26.94 -15.76 -5.91
C PHE A 57 27.62 -16.64 -4.85
N GLY A 58 27.40 -17.95 -4.89
CA GLY A 58 28.08 -18.90 -4.01
C GLY A 58 27.75 -18.70 -2.53
N LEU A 59 26.51 -18.29 -2.20
CA LEU A 59 26.09 -18.12 -0.81
C LEU A 59 25.99 -19.46 -0.07
N ASN A 60 25.80 -20.57 -0.79
CA ASN A 60 25.90 -21.95 -0.29
C ASN A 60 25.08 -22.21 1.00
N GLY A 61 23.86 -21.67 1.05
CA GLY A 61 22.96 -21.84 2.20
C GLY A 61 23.34 -21.01 3.44
N ALA A 62 24.36 -20.17 3.38
CA ALA A 62 24.69 -19.25 4.47
C ALA A 62 23.57 -18.23 4.68
N THR A 63 23.26 -17.98 5.95
CA THR A 63 22.16 -17.08 6.35
C THR A 63 22.61 -15.94 7.27
N ASP A 64 23.91 -15.88 7.56
CA ASP A 64 24.48 -14.83 8.38
C ASP A 64 24.78 -13.56 7.56
N ARG A 65 24.79 -12.44 8.27
CA ARG A 65 24.94 -11.11 7.69
C ARG A 65 26.31 -10.91 7.03
N GLU A 66 27.38 -11.48 7.59
CA GLU A 66 28.75 -11.21 7.15
C GLU A 66 29.05 -11.97 5.85
N THR A 67 28.60 -13.22 5.76
CA THR A 67 28.67 -13.98 4.50
C THR A 67 27.78 -13.34 3.43
N PHE A 68 26.57 -12.89 3.77
CA PHE A 68 25.70 -12.19 2.82
C PHE A 68 26.37 -10.94 2.25
N LYS A 69 26.90 -10.07 3.11
CA LYS A 69 27.57 -8.81 2.71
C LYS A 69 28.83 -9.04 1.87
N SER A 70 29.58 -10.11 2.15
CA SER A 70 30.82 -10.41 1.40
C SER A 70 30.58 -11.10 0.07
N ARG A 71 29.43 -11.76 -0.12
CA ARG A 71 29.12 -12.55 -1.32
C ARG A 71 28.16 -11.87 -2.28
N ILE A 72 27.11 -11.21 -1.77
CA ILE A 72 26.05 -10.64 -2.60
C ILE A 72 26.40 -9.19 -2.94
N PRO A 73 26.57 -8.84 -4.23
CA PRO A 73 26.89 -7.47 -4.63
C PRO A 73 25.68 -6.55 -4.46
N VAL A 74 25.97 -5.27 -4.20
CA VAL A 74 24.97 -4.22 -4.35
C VAL A 74 24.67 -4.06 -5.85
N ALA A 75 23.41 -4.23 -6.24
CA ALA A 75 22.98 -4.30 -7.63
C ALA A 75 22.00 -3.19 -7.99
N GLY A 76 22.14 -2.64 -9.20
CA GLY A 76 21.11 -1.84 -9.87
C GLY A 76 20.06 -2.73 -10.54
N TYR A 77 19.00 -2.13 -11.07
CA TYR A 77 17.94 -2.88 -11.78
C TYR A 77 18.50 -3.60 -13.01
N GLU A 78 19.45 -2.94 -13.68
CA GLU A 78 20.08 -3.39 -14.92
C GLU A 78 20.86 -4.69 -14.69
N ASN A 79 21.36 -4.93 -13.47
CA ASN A 79 22.04 -6.18 -13.11
C ASN A 79 21.07 -7.37 -12.91
N ILE A 80 19.82 -7.12 -12.50
CA ILE A 80 18.80 -8.16 -12.27
C ILE A 80 17.80 -8.28 -13.43
N GLN A 81 17.82 -7.33 -14.37
CA GLN A 81 16.92 -7.30 -15.52
C GLN A 81 16.93 -8.60 -16.33
N PRO A 82 18.08 -9.29 -16.57
CA PRO A 82 18.07 -10.57 -17.26
C PRO A 82 17.22 -11.63 -16.55
N ASP A 83 17.30 -11.71 -15.23
CA ASP A 83 16.53 -12.67 -14.43
C ASP A 83 15.04 -12.30 -14.43
N VAL A 84 14.72 -11.00 -14.29
CA VAL A 84 13.34 -10.50 -14.36
C VAL A 84 12.70 -10.79 -15.73
N GLN A 85 13.44 -10.60 -16.82
CA GLN A 85 12.94 -10.82 -18.17
C GLN A 85 12.66 -12.30 -18.43
N ARG A 86 13.54 -13.19 -17.96
CA ARG A 86 13.30 -14.64 -17.98
C ARG A 86 11.99 -14.99 -17.30
N VAL A 87 11.79 -14.53 -16.07
CA VAL A 87 10.52 -14.74 -15.33
C VAL A 87 9.33 -14.18 -16.11
N ALA A 88 9.44 -12.94 -16.61
CA ALA A 88 8.36 -12.29 -17.34
C ALA A 88 7.96 -13.04 -18.63
N ASN A 89 8.90 -13.70 -19.30
CA ASN A 89 8.64 -14.45 -20.53
C ASN A 89 8.27 -15.92 -20.30
N GLY A 90 8.22 -16.39 -19.04
CA GLY A 90 8.05 -17.80 -18.72
C GLY A 90 9.27 -18.64 -19.12
N ASP A 91 10.48 -18.15 -18.81
CA ASP A 91 11.79 -18.70 -19.17
C ASP A 91 12.09 -18.79 -20.68
N ASN A 92 11.37 -18.02 -21.51
CA ASN A 92 11.67 -17.83 -22.93
C ASN A 92 12.47 -16.54 -23.19
N SER A 93 13.33 -16.52 -24.21
CA SER A 93 14.22 -15.38 -24.52
C SER A 93 13.54 -14.29 -25.37
N GLY A 94 12.74 -13.42 -24.74
CA GLY A 94 12.23 -12.17 -25.34
C GLY A 94 12.88 -10.93 -24.71
N THR A 95 13.25 -9.93 -25.51
CA THR A 95 13.83 -8.67 -25.03
C THR A 95 12.78 -7.55 -25.06
N SER A 96 12.61 -6.77 -23.99
CA SER A 96 11.89 -5.49 -24.04
C SER A 96 12.77 -4.34 -23.55
N GLY A 97 12.98 -3.34 -24.41
CA GLY A 97 13.74 -2.13 -24.12
C GLY A 97 12.82 -0.92 -23.90
N GLY A 98 13.02 -0.18 -22.82
CA GLY A 98 12.39 1.13 -22.58
C GLY A 98 11.10 1.15 -21.74
N GLU A 99 10.63 -0.01 -21.28
CA GLU A 99 9.39 -0.12 -20.51
C GLU A 99 9.58 0.11 -18.99
N ARG A 100 8.46 0.28 -18.27
CA ARG A 100 8.48 0.42 -16.79
C ARG A 100 9.23 -0.76 -16.17
N LYS A 101 10.09 -0.47 -15.17
CA LYS A 101 10.83 -1.49 -14.41
C LYS A 101 9.84 -2.47 -13.77
N LEU A 102 9.98 -3.76 -14.11
CA LEU A 102 9.18 -4.83 -13.55
C LEU A 102 9.82 -5.29 -12.25
N LEU A 103 9.13 -5.05 -11.12
CA LEU A 103 9.60 -5.50 -9.81
C LEU A 103 8.80 -6.75 -9.41
N PRO A 104 9.45 -7.93 -9.33
CA PRO A 104 8.78 -9.14 -8.90
C PRO A 104 8.22 -9.00 -7.49
N THR A 105 7.03 -9.56 -7.27
CA THR A 105 6.38 -9.64 -5.96
C THR A 105 5.86 -11.05 -5.78
N ILE A 106 5.81 -11.52 -4.53
CA ILE A 106 5.19 -12.78 -4.16
C ILE A 106 3.87 -12.53 -3.42
N HIS A 107 3.03 -13.56 -3.31
CA HIS A 107 1.70 -13.45 -2.69
C HIS A 107 1.76 -12.88 -1.25
N GLU A 108 2.71 -13.38 -0.44
CA GLU A 108 2.90 -12.98 0.97
C GLU A 108 3.22 -11.48 1.15
N GLU A 109 3.78 -10.82 0.15
CA GLU A 109 4.03 -9.37 0.22
C GLU A 109 2.72 -8.57 0.34
N THR A 110 1.59 -9.14 -0.09
CA THR A 110 0.27 -8.51 0.09
C THR A 110 -0.09 -8.42 1.57
N ASP A 111 0.20 -9.45 2.36
CA ASP A 111 -0.10 -9.48 3.79
C ASP A 111 0.83 -8.53 4.56
N ARG A 112 2.10 -8.44 4.17
CA ARG A 112 3.05 -7.45 4.73
C ARG A 112 2.62 -6.01 4.46
N ARG A 113 2.10 -5.71 3.27
CA ARG A 113 1.51 -4.40 2.95
C ARG A 113 0.25 -4.13 3.77
N GLN A 114 -0.61 -5.12 3.93
CA GLN A 114 -1.82 -4.98 4.73
C GLN A 114 -1.50 -4.71 6.21
N LEU A 115 -0.47 -5.38 6.76
CA LEU A 115 0.05 -5.10 8.09
C LEU A 115 0.47 -3.63 8.19
N LEU A 116 1.30 -3.13 7.26
CA LEU A 116 1.72 -1.73 7.27
C LEU A 116 0.53 -0.75 7.25
N TYR A 117 -0.47 -0.98 6.40
CA TYR A 117 -1.67 -0.12 6.36
C TYR A 117 -2.47 -0.17 7.66
N SER A 118 -2.53 -1.32 8.32
CA SER A 118 -3.24 -1.47 9.60
C SER A 118 -2.65 -0.63 10.74
N LEU A 119 -1.38 -0.22 10.63
CA LEU A 119 -0.69 0.58 11.63
C LEU A 119 -1.01 2.08 11.53
N LEU A 120 -1.53 2.56 10.40
CA LEU A 120 -1.72 3.98 10.15
C LEU A 120 -2.76 4.60 11.08
N MET A 121 -3.94 4.02 11.15
CA MET A 121 -5.06 4.58 11.91
C MET A 121 -4.84 4.54 13.43
N PRO A 122 -4.30 3.47 14.03
CA PRO A 122 -3.90 3.48 15.44
C PRO A 122 -2.96 4.63 15.80
N VAL A 123 -1.98 4.94 14.93
CA VAL A 123 -1.07 6.07 15.14
C VAL A 123 -1.81 7.41 15.01
N ILE A 124 -2.61 7.59 13.95
CA ILE A 124 -3.35 8.84 13.74
C ILE A 124 -4.33 9.10 14.90
N ASN A 125 -4.98 8.06 15.42
CA ASN A 125 -5.97 8.15 16.49
C ASN A 125 -5.38 8.71 17.81
N LEU A 126 -4.07 8.56 18.04
CA LEU A 126 -3.39 9.20 19.18
C LEU A 126 -3.41 10.74 19.11
N TYR A 127 -3.49 11.31 17.91
CA TYR A 127 -3.38 12.75 17.66
C TYR A 127 -4.70 13.37 17.20
N VAL A 128 -5.52 12.62 16.47
CA VAL A 128 -6.80 13.06 15.91
C VAL A 128 -7.88 12.05 16.29
N PRO A 129 -8.49 12.19 17.49
CA PRO A 129 -9.50 11.26 17.97
C PRO A 129 -10.84 11.44 17.21
N GLY A 130 -11.67 10.40 17.20
CA GLY A 130 -13.03 10.47 16.67
C GLY A 130 -13.15 10.26 15.16
N LEU A 131 -12.07 9.88 14.47
CA LEU A 131 -12.10 9.55 13.03
C LEU A 131 -12.90 8.29 12.71
N ASP A 132 -13.18 7.46 13.71
CA ASP A 132 -14.08 6.30 13.67
C ASP A 132 -15.57 6.68 13.57
N LYS A 133 -15.91 7.96 13.82
CA LYS A 133 -17.30 8.45 13.84
C LYS A 133 -17.78 8.99 12.49
N GLY A 134 -16.99 8.81 11.43
CA GLY A 134 -17.32 9.32 10.11
C GLY A 134 -16.52 8.62 9.00
N LYS A 135 -16.47 9.28 7.84
CA LYS A 135 -15.95 8.70 6.61
C LYS A 135 -14.71 9.44 6.11
N GLY A 136 -13.91 8.74 5.32
CA GLY A 136 -12.83 9.32 4.53
C GLY A 136 -13.23 9.49 3.06
N LEU A 137 -13.12 10.72 2.55
CA LEU A 137 -13.18 10.99 1.12
C LEU A 137 -11.78 10.86 0.52
N TYR A 138 -11.47 9.69 -0.04
CA TYR A 138 -10.19 9.43 -0.68
C TYR A 138 -10.36 9.19 -2.18
N PHE A 139 -9.67 9.97 -3.00
CA PHE A 139 -9.67 9.80 -4.45
C PHE A 139 -8.63 8.75 -4.85
N LEU A 140 -9.08 7.51 -5.02
CA LEU A 140 -8.24 6.33 -5.29
C LEU A 140 -8.47 5.85 -6.72
N PHE A 141 -7.41 5.58 -7.48
CA PHE A 141 -7.51 5.23 -8.90
C PHE A 141 -6.70 3.99 -9.22
N VAL A 142 -7.32 3.06 -9.95
CA VAL A 142 -6.60 2.02 -10.69
C VAL A 142 -5.95 2.59 -11.95
N LYS A 143 -4.96 1.86 -12.47
CA LYS A 143 -4.30 2.12 -13.74
C LYS A 143 -4.27 0.84 -14.58
N ALA A 144 -4.07 1.01 -15.88
CA ALA A 144 -3.95 -0.10 -16.82
C ALA A 144 -2.94 -1.15 -16.34
N SER A 145 -3.32 -2.41 -16.57
CA SER A 145 -2.49 -3.59 -16.32
C SER A 145 -2.17 -4.25 -17.66
N THR A 146 -1.00 -4.85 -17.79
CA THR A 146 -0.59 -5.60 -18.99
C THR A 146 -0.21 -7.01 -18.59
N LYS A 147 -0.26 -7.97 -19.53
CA LYS A 147 0.29 -9.30 -19.32
C LYS A 147 1.66 -9.37 -19.98
N THR A 148 2.63 -9.94 -19.27
CA THR A 148 3.93 -10.27 -19.85
C THR A 148 3.77 -11.43 -20.85
N PRO A 149 4.77 -11.72 -21.69
CA PRO A 149 4.70 -12.85 -22.63
C PRO A 149 4.46 -14.21 -21.95
N GLY A 150 5.00 -14.39 -20.74
CA GLY A 150 4.76 -15.56 -19.88
C GLY A 150 3.41 -15.55 -19.14
N GLY A 151 2.53 -14.59 -19.42
CA GLY A 151 1.19 -14.52 -18.84
C GLY A 151 1.10 -13.88 -17.46
N ILE A 152 2.20 -13.41 -16.87
CA ILE A 152 2.23 -12.75 -15.55
C ILE A 152 1.62 -11.36 -15.67
N LEU A 153 0.81 -10.96 -14.69
CA LEU A 153 0.19 -9.64 -14.68
C LEU A 153 1.17 -8.57 -14.19
N ALA A 154 1.48 -7.60 -15.04
CA ALA A 154 2.28 -6.43 -14.75
C ALA A 154 1.37 -5.20 -14.52
N ARG A 155 1.43 -4.60 -13.34
CA ARG A 155 0.61 -3.43 -12.97
C ARG A 155 1.23 -2.63 -11.82
N PRO A 156 0.85 -1.35 -11.65
CA PRO A 156 1.29 -0.57 -10.50
C PRO A 156 0.86 -1.20 -9.18
N THR A 157 1.70 -1.05 -8.14
CA THR A 157 1.48 -1.64 -6.81
C THR A 157 0.11 -1.31 -6.23
N LEU A 158 -0.34 -0.05 -6.35
CA LEU A 158 -1.64 0.39 -5.84
C LEU A 158 -2.80 -0.23 -6.62
N THR A 159 -2.70 -0.33 -7.95
CA THR A 159 -3.68 -1.09 -8.75
C THR A 159 -3.77 -2.52 -8.27
N SER A 160 -2.62 -3.16 -7.96
CA SER A 160 -2.60 -4.52 -7.44
C SER A 160 -3.27 -4.62 -6.07
N TYR A 161 -3.02 -3.65 -5.19
CA TYR A 161 -3.62 -3.61 -3.86
C TYR A 161 -5.14 -3.42 -3.93
N TYR A 162 -5.64 -2.43 -4.67
CA TYR A 162 -7.09 -2.23 -4.81
C TYR A 162 -7.80 -3.43 -5.43
N ASN A 163 -7.11 -4.17 -6.31
CA ASN A 163 -7.65 -5.39 -6.89
C ASN A 163 -7.56 -6.64 -6.00
N SER A 164 -6.86 -6.57 -4.86
CA SER A 164 -6.69 -7.70 -3.94
C SER A 164 -7.91 -7.91 -3.05
N ASP A 165 -8.04 -9.11 -2.51
CA ASP A 165 -9.10 -9.44 -1.56
C ASP A 165 -8.93 -8.65 -0.26
N GLN A 166 -7.69 -8.41 0.18
CA GLN A 166 -7.39 -7.58 1.34
C GLN A 166 -8.01 -6.18 1.27
N PHE A 167 -8.22 -5.64 0.06
CA PHE A 167 -8.93 -4.39 -0.15
C PHE A 167 -10.44 -4.60 -0.41
N LYS A 168 -10.80 -5.52 -1.31
CA LYS A 168 -12.20 -5.70 -1.76
C LYS A 168 -13.11 -6.29 -0.71
N THR A 169 -12.60 -7.22 0.11
CA THR A 169 -13.35 -7.98 1.10
C THR A 169 -12.86 -7.69 2.52
N HIS A 170 -12.30 -6.50 2.72
CA HIS A 170 -11.82 -6.10 4.04
C HIS A 170 -12.94 -6.22 5.07
N ARG A 171 -12.62 -6.74 6.26
CA ARG A 171 -13.57 -6.74 7.37
C ARG A 171 -13.92 -5.30 7.73
N TYR A 172 -15.13 -5.09 8.22
CA TYR A 172 -15.55 -3.78 8.70
C TYR A 172 -14.51 -3.23 9.70
N ASP A 173 -14.07 -2.01 9.44
CA ASP A 173 -13.11 -1.29 10.26
C ASP A 173 -13.59 0.17 10.34
N PRO A 174 -14.01 0.66 11.51
CA PRO A 174 -14.63 1.98 11.63
C PRO A 174 -13.67 3.10 11.21
N PHE A 175 -12.35 2.88 11.29
CA PHE A 175 -11.35 3.82 10.83
C PHE A 175 -11.07 3.78 9.33
N ASN A 176 -11.67 2.84 8.58
CA ASN A 176 -11.47 2.66 7.14
C ASN A 176 -12.79 2.63 6.36
N VAL A 177 -13.78 3.42 6.81
CA VAL A 177 -15.02 3.65 6.04
C VAL A 177 -14.78 4.78 5.03
N TYR A 178 -14.84 4.45 3.74
CA TYR A 178 -14.70 5.43 2.66
C TYR A 178 -16.05 5.85 2.09
N THR A 179 -16.09 7.06 1.53
CA THR A 179 -17.27 7.54 0.77
C THR A 179 -17.41 6.82 -0.57
N SER A 180 -16.28 6.43 -1.16
CA SER A 180 -16.20 5.89 -2.51
C SER A 180 -16.42 4.37 -2.52
N PRO A 181 -17.38 3.85 -3.29
CA PRO A 181 -17.57 2.41 -3.43
C PRO A 181 -16.42 1.76 -4.21
N ASN A 182 -16.20 0.46 -3.99
CA ASN A 182 -15.11 -0.29 -4.64
C ASN A 182 -15.23 -0.24 -6.17
N GLU A 183 -16.44 -0.28 -6.72
CA GLU A 183 -16.74 -0.21 -8.14
C GLU A 183 -16.25 1.11 -8.76
N ALA A 184 -16.39 2.23 -8.04
CA ALA A 184 -15.90 3.53 -8.51
C ALA A 184 -14.36 3.59 -8.49
N ILE A 185 -13.72 3.01 -7.46
CA ILE A 185 -12.25 2.95 -7.32
C ILE A 185 -11.64 2.02 -8.39
N LEU A 186 -12.32 0.92 -8.69
CA LEU A 186 -11.89 -0.12 -9.63
C LEU A 186 -12.29 0.17 -11.09
N CYS A 187 -13.07 1.23 -11.33
CA CYS A 187 -13.44 1.68 -12.67
C CYS A 187 -12.18 2.04 -13.47
N THR A 188 -12.03 1.44 -14.64
CA THR A 188 -10.88 1.64 -15.54
C THR A 188 -10.95 2.96 -16.30
N ASP A 189 -12.15 3.52 -16.46
CA ASP A 189 -12.36 4.87 -17.00
C ASP A 189 -12.10 5.89 -15.89
N SER A 190 -11.02 6.66 -16.03
CA SER A 190 -10.62 7.64 -15.02
C SER A 190 -11.61 8.79 -14.84
N PHE A 191 -12.36 9.15 -15.88
CA PHE A 191 -13.38 10.20 -15.79
C PHE A 191 -14.57 9.70 -14.99
N GLN A 192 -15.10 8.52 -15.33
CA GLN A 192 -16.21 7.91 -14.60
C GLN A 192 -15.83 7.62 -13.14
N SER A 193 -14.62 7.10 -12.92
CA SER A 193 -14.07 6.88 -11.59
C SER A 193 -14.03 8.18 -10.76
N MET A 194 -13.45 9.25 -11.31
CA MET A 194 -13.39 10.56 -10.64
C MET A 194 -14.78 11.12 -10.37
N TYR A 195 -15.67 11.07 -11.37
CA TYR A 195 -17.04 11.55 -11.27
C TYR A 195 -17.81 10.85 -10.16
N ALA A 196 -17.83 9.52 -10.16
CA ALA A 196 -18.54 8.72 -9.17
C ALA A 196 -17.99 8.95 -7.75
N GLN A 197 -16.66 8.94 -7.59
CA GLN A 197 -16.05 9.21 -6.28
C GLN A 197 -16.37 10.60 -5.75
N MET A 198 -16.34 11.63 -6.62
CA MET A 198 -16.72 13.00 -6.28
C MET A 198 -18.19 13.08 -5.86
N LEU A 199 -19.09 12.47 -6.64
CA LEU A 199 -20.52 12.47 -6.36
C LEU A 199 -20.82 11.81 -5.01
N CYS A 200 -20.26 10.62 -4.74
CA CYS A 200 -20.44 9.95 -3.45
C CYS A 200 -19.92 10.80 -2.28
N GLY A 201 -18.77 11.47 -2.46
CA GLY A 201 -18.21 12.40 -1.47
C GLY A 201 -19.12 13.59 -1.19
N LEU A 202 -19.75 14.17 -2.23
CA LEU A 202 -20.68 15.31 -2.08
C LEU A 202 -22.00 14.90 -1.42
N VAL A 203 -22.54 13.72 -1.75
CA VAL A 203 -23.77 13.18 -1.16
C VAL A 203 -23.60 12.90 0.33
N THR A 204 -22.44 12.37 0.73
CA THR A 204 -22.14 12.01 2.14
C THR A 204 -21.29 13.06 2.85
N ARG A 205 -21.27 14.31 2.35
CA ARG A 205 -20.34 15.37 2.79
C ARG A 205 -20.38 15.64 4.30
N ASP A 206 -21.54 15.51 4.93
CA ASP A 206 -21.74 15.84 6.35
C ASP A 206 -21.13 14.75 7.26
N GLU A 207 -20.77 13.58 6.70
CA GLU A 207 -20.07 12.48 7.38
C GLU A 207 -18.54 12.52 7.15
N VAL A 208 -18.03 13.40 6.30
CA VAL A 208 -16.61 13.41 5.89
C VAL A 208 -15.74 14.08 6.95
N LEU A 209 -14.84 13.31 7.58
CA LEU A 209 -13.89 13.81 8.59
C LEU A 209 -12.48 13.99 8.05
N ARG A 210 -12.18 13.42 6.88
CA ARG A 210 -10.85 13.44 6.26
C ARG A 210 -10.95 13.35 4.75
N VAL A 211 -10.11 14.11 4.06
CA VAL A 211 -10.05 14.17 2.60
C VAL A 211 -8.63 13.87 2.15
N GLY A 212 -8.46 13.07 1.10
CA GLY A 212 -7.12 12.74 0.63
C GLY A 212 -7.05 12.10 -0.75
N ALA A 213 -5.81 11.88 -1.16
CA ALA A 213 -5.41 11.02 -2.26
C ALA A 213 -4.00 10.51 -1.93
N VAL A 214 -3.54 9.49 -2.63
CA VAL A 214 -2.18 8.95 -2.44
C VAL A 214 -1.10 10.03 -2.63
N PHE A 215 -1.28 10.90 -3.62
CA PHE A 215 -0.40 12.02 -3.90
C PHE A 215 -1.19 13.33 -3.90
N ALA A 216 -0.55 14.41 -3.45
CA ALA A 216 -1.13 15.76 -3.47
C ALA A 216 -1.63 16.16 -4.87
N SER A 217 -0.89 15.79 -5.93
CA SER A 217 -1.30 16.04 -7.32
C SER A 217 -2.62 15.35 -7.69
N GLY A 218 -2.94 14.20 -7.08
CA GLY A 218 -4.23 13.52 -7.23
C GLY A 218 -5.37 14.33 -6.61
N LEU A 219 -5.17 14.81 -5.39
CA LEU A 219 -6.16 15.64 -4.71
C LEU A 219 -6.38 16.98 -5.43
N LEU A 220 -5.32 17.64 -5.89
CA LEU A 220 -5.41 18.86 -6.68
C LEU A 220 -6.21 18.66 -7.98
N ARG A 221 -6.04 17.52 -8.65
CA ARG A 221 -6.87 17.16 -9.81
C ARG A 221 -8.34 16.97 -9.45
N ALA A 222 -8.65 16.34 -8.32
CA ALA A 222 -10.02 16.19 -7.85
C ALA A 222 -10.67 17.55 -7.52
N ILE A 223 -9.93 18.43 -6.83
CA ILE A 223 -10.38 19.81 -6.55
C ILE A 223 -10.60 20.58 -7.87
N HIS A 224 -9.69 20.45 -8.83
CA HIS A 224 -9.85 21.09 -10.14
C HIS A 224 -11.07 20.54 -10.89
N PHE A 225 -11.32 19.24 -10.81
CA PHE A 225 -12.47 18.58 -11.42
C PHE A 225 -13.82 19.05 -10.83
N LEU A 226 -13.85 19.40 -9.54
CA LEU A 226 -15.03 19.98 -8.90
C LEU A 226 -15.30 21.42 -9.35
N LYS A 227 -14.30 22.15 -9.87
CA LYS A 227 -14.50 23.54 -10.31
C LYS A 227 -15.58 23.58 -11.40
N PRO A 228 -16.50 24.56 -11.36
CA PRO A 228 -17.62 24.62 -12.29
C PRO A 228 -17.14 24.78 -13.73
N THR A 229 -17.32 23.73 -14.54
CA THR A 229 -17.13 23.75 -15.99
C THR A 229 -18.49 23.92 -16.68
N GLY A 230 -19.18 25.05 -16.46
CA GLY A 230 -20.37 25.47 -17.23
C GLY A 230 -21.62 24.55 -17.24
N LYS A 231 -21.55 23.32 -16.72
CA LYS A 231 -22.64 22.36 -16.55
C LYS A 231 -22.69 21.97 -15.07
N SER A 232 -23.84 22.20 -14.45
CA SER A 232 -24.01 22.17 -13.00
C SER A 232 -23.99 20.74 -12.44
N TRP A 233 -23.11 20.48 -11.47
CA TRP A 233 -23.14 19.30 -10.58
C TRP A 233 -24.47 19.15 -9.81
N LEU A 234 -25.29 20.22 -9.75
CA LEU A 234 -26.55 20.26 -9.01
C LEU A 234 -27.74 19.62 -9.74
N VAL A 235 -27.58 19.20 -11.01
CA VAL A 235 -28.70 18.59 -11.75
C VAL A 235 -28.95 17.15 -11.28
N THR A 236 -27.90 16.41 -10.89
CA THR A 236 -28.01 15.01 -10.47
C THR A 236 -28.44 14.83 -9.02
N SER A 237 -28.15 15.79 -8.12
CA SER A 237 -28.55 15.69 -6.70
C SER A 237 -29.96 16.21 -6.42
N ARG A 238 -30.63 16.84 -7.39
CA ARG A 238 -31.99 17.41 -7.23
C ARG A 238 -33.10 16.53 -7.78
N THR A 239 -32.78 15.45 -8.49
CA THR A 239 -33.76 14.56 -9.13
C THR A 239 -34.20 13.38 -8.25
N GLU A 240 -33.77 13.30 -6.99
CA GLU A 240 -34.09 12.20 -6.06
C GLU A 240 -34.94 12.63 -4.85
N HIS A 241 -35.79 13.65 -5.01
CA HIS A 241 -36.85 13.99 -4.05
C HIS A 241 -38.21 14.03 -4.74
#